data_AF-W2C175-F1
#
_entry.id   AF-W2C175-F1
#
_cell.length_a   1.000
_cell.length_b   1.000
_cell.length_c   1.000
_cell.angle_alpha   90.00
_cell.angle_beta   90.00
_cell.angle_gamma   90.00
#
_symmetry.space_group_name_H-M   'P 1'
#
loop_
_entity.id
_entity.type
_entity.pdbx_description
1 polymer ?
#
loop_
_entity_poly.entity_id
_entity_poly.type
_entity_poly.pdbx_seq_one_letter_code
_entity_poly.pdbx_strand_id
1 'polypeptide(L)'
;MSAGVLMGCDGRGRMSAGVLMGCGSRGRMSAGVLMGCDSRGRMSADVLMGCDSRGRMSAGTIMGCDGRGRMSASTIMGYGSPGDTVASMIMGCGSPGDTVASMIMGCGSPGDTVASTIMPWA
;
A
#
# COMPACT_ATOMS: atom_id res chain seq x y z
N MET A 1 -2.84 5.52 25.77
CA MET A 1 -3.39 6.03 24.49
C MET A 1 -2.26 6.77 23.78
N SER A 2 -1.66 6.17 22.75
CA SER A 2 -0.57 6.81 21.99
C SER A 2 -1.18 7.68 20.88
N ALA A 3 -1.71 8.85 21.22
CA ALA A 3 -2.30 9.79 20.27
C ALA A 3 -1.25 10.79 19.77
N GLY A 4 -0.17 10.27 19.18
CA GLY A 4 0.88 11.10 18.59
C GLY A 4 0.86 11.03 17.07
N VAL A 5 0.98 12.20 16.43
CA VAL A 5 1.49 12.30 15.06
C VAL A 5 3.01 12.27 15.16
N LEU A 6 3.67 11.33 14.47
CA LEU A 6 5.13 11.35 14.33
C LEU A 6 5.48 11.70 12.89
N MET A 7 6.47 12.58 12.73
CA MET A 7 6.94 13.06 11.45
C MET A 7 8.44 12.80 11.32
N GLY A 8 8.92 12.36 10.15
CA GLY A 8 10.35 12.30 9.82
C GLY A 8 11.17 11.40 10.73
N CYS A 9 10.60 10.30 11.21
CA CYS A 9 11.30 9.39 12.11
C CYS A 9 11.98 8.27 11.32
N ASP A 10 13.30 8.12 11.50
CA ASP A 10 14.10 7.04 10.91
C ASP A 10 14.64 6.08 11.97
N GLY A 11 14.39 4.79 11.80
CA GLY A 11 14.83 3.80 12.80
C GLY A 11 14.94 2.37 12.30
N ARG A 12 15.73 1.56 13.01
CA ARG A 12 15.84 0.10 12.76
C ARG A 12 14.85 -0.74 13.57
N GLY A 13 14.02 -0.10 14.38
CA GLY A 13 13.14 -0.74 15.37
C GLY A 13 11.68 -0.94 14.94
N ARG A 14 10.82 -1.13 15.94
CA ARG A 14 9.36 -1.13 15.76
C ARG A 14 8.82 0.27 16.02
N MET A 15 7.97 0.77 15.13
CA MET A 15 7.35 2.07 15.24
C MET A 15 5.83 1.92 15.30
N SER A 16 5.21 2.54 16.29
CA SER A 16 3.75 2.59 16.41
C SER A 16 3.24 3.95 16.83
N ALA A 17 2.28 4.50 16.08
CA ALA A 17 1.65 5.79 16.35
C ALA A 17 0.22 5.83 15.80
N GLY A 18 -0.52 6.90 16.09
CA GLY A 18 -1.81 7.13 15.42
C GLY A 18 -1.61 7.50 13.95
N VAL A 19 -0.68 8.41 13.69
CA VAL A 19 -0.31 8.88 12.35
C VAL A 19 1.21 8.94 12.22
N LEU A 20 1.76 8.41 11.13
CA LEU A 20 3.15 8.60 10.75
C LEU A 20 3.23 9.31 9.40
N MET A 21 4.14 10.27 9.28
CA MET A 21 4.37 11.02 8.05
C MET A 21 5.85 11.08 7.73
N GLY A 22 6.28 10.66 6.55
CA GLY A 22 7.68 10.74 6.13
C GLY A 22 8.63 9.87 6.96
N CYS A 23 8.12 8.83 7.62
CA CYS A 23 8.93 7.96 8.46
C CYS A 23 9.58 6.82 7.66
N GLY A 24 10.85 6.56 7.92
CA GLY A 24 11.61 5.45 7.35
C GLY A 24 11.91 4.35 8.38
N SER A 25 11.66 3.09 8.05
CA SER A 25 12.04 1.98 8.94
C SER A 25 12.56 0.72 8.24
N ARG A 26 13.58 0.09 8.82
CA ARG A 26 13.99 -1.27 8.40
C ARG A 26 13.20 -2.37 9.10
N GLY A 27 12.41 -2.03 10.11
CA GLY A 27 11.74 -2.96 11.00
C GLY A 27 10.25 -3.12 10.71
N ARG A 28 9.41 -2.96 11.73
CA ARG A 28 7.95 -3.02 11.59
C ARG A 28 7.33 -1.68 11.93
N MET A 29 6.44 -1.23 11.07
CA MET A 29 5.72 0.04 11.22
C MET A 29 4.23 -0.25 11.30
N SER A 30 3.56 0.31 12.31
CA SER A 30 2.12 0.19 12.46
C SER A 30 1.49 1.52 12.85
N ALA A 31 0.49 2.00 12.11
CA ALA A 31 -0.26 3.19 12.51
C ALA A 31 -1.71 3.14 12.04
N GLY A 32 -2.55 4.08 12.46
CA GLY A 32 -3.84 4.27 11.80
C GLY A 32 -3.64 4.80 10.38
N VAL A 33 -2.76 5.81 10.24
CA VAL A 33 -2.47 6.44 8.95
C VAL A 33 -0.97 6.53 8.72
N LEU A 34 -0.49 6.10 7.56
CA LEU A 34 0.88 6.33 7.09
C LEU A 34 0.85 7.15 5.81
N MET A 35 1.69 8.18 5.76
CA MET A 35 1.79 9.06 4.60
C MET A 35 3.26 9.26 4.22
N GLY A 36 3.64 8.92 2.99
CA GLY A 36 5.03 9.10 2.53
C GLY A 36 6.04 8.27 3.33
N CYS A 37 5.64 7.12 3.86
CA CYS A 37 6.51 6.30 4.69
C CYS A 37 7.26 5.25 3.87
N ASP A 38 8.53 5.07 4.19
CA ASP A 38 9.40 4.08 3.56
C ASP A 38 9.66 2.92 4.51
N SER A 39 9.47 1.66 4.07
CA SER A 39 9.88 0.52 4.89
C SER A 39 10.45 -0.67 4.11
N ARG A 40 11.56 -1.20 4.62
CA ARG A 40 12.14 -2.46 4.09
C ARG A 40 11.54 -3.72 4.72
N GLY A 41 10.83 -3.58 5.84
CA GLY A 41 10.26 -4.68 6.59
C GLY A 41 8.75 -4.84 6.40
N ARG A 42 7.98 -4.76 7.49
CA ARG A 42 6.51 -4.89 7.42
C ARG A 42 5.82 -3.59 7.80
N MET A 43 4.87 -3.19 7.00
CA MET A 43 4.07 -1.99 7.19
C MET A 43 2.60 -2.38 7.31
N SER A 44 1.91 -1.87 8.33
CA SER A 44 0.48 -2.14 8.53
C SER A 44 -0.26 -0.88 8.99
N ALA A 45 -1.31 -0.49 8.28
CA ALA A 45 -2.15 0.63 8.70
C ALA A 45 -3.60 0.51 8.27
N ASP A 46 -4.49 1.36 8.77
CA ASP A 46 -5.80 1.48 8.15
C ASP A 46 -5.70 2.18 6.78
N VAL A 47 -4.89 3.25 6.71
CA VAL A 47 -4.70 4.03 5.48
C VAL A 47 -3.21 4.21 5.17
N LEU A 48 -2.82 3.90 3.94
CA LEU A 48 -1.49 4.17 3.38
C LEU A 48 -1.63 5.12 2.19
N MET A 49 -0.83 6.18 2.20
CA MET A 49 -0.79 7.16 1.12
C MET A 49 0.64 7.43 0.71
N GLY A 50 0.99 7.23 -0.56
CA GLY A 50 2.34 7.53 -1.06
C GLY A 50 3.46 6.76 -0.37
N CYS A 51 3.17 5.58 0.19
CA CYS A 51 4.15 4.82 0.97
C CYS A 51 4.90 3.84 0.08
N ASP A 52 6.18 3.66 0.39
CA ASP A 52 7.08 2.77 -0.34
C ASP A 52 7.48 1.58 0.52
N SER A 53 7.34 0.35 0.00
CA SER A 53 7.79 -0.85 0.74
C SER A 53 8.43 -1.93 -0.11
N ARG A 54 9.60 -2.39 0.33
CA ARG A 54 10.29 -3.56 -0.27
C ARG A 54 9.86 -4.90 0.35
N GLY A 55 9.12 -4.87 1.45
CA GLY A 55 8.77 -6.07 2.22
C GLY A 55 7.31 -6.48 2.08
N ARG A 56 6.52 -6.35 3.16
CA ARG A 56 5.07 -6.61 3.11
C ARG A 56 4.29 -5.42 3.63
N MET A 57 3.29 -5.02 2.86
CA MET A 57 2.43 -3.88 3.15
C MET A 57 0.98 -4.38 3.28
N SER A 58 0.28 -3.99 4.34
CA SER A 58 -1.12 -4.36 4.53
C SER A 58 -1.93 -3.15 5.01
N ALA A 59 -3.05 -2.85 4.36
CA ALA A 59 -3.94 -1.80 4.85
C ALA A 59 -5.41 -1.96 4.50
N GLY A 60 -6.29 -1.19 5.14
CA GLY A 60 -7.67 -1.09 4.69
C GLY A 60 -7.75 -0.35 3.33
N THR A 61 -7.02 0.75 3.21
CA THR A 61 -6.96 1.58 2.02
C THR A 61 -5.54 1.94 1.65
N ILE A 62 -5.21 1.80 0.37
CA ILE A 62 -3.90 2.17 -0.19
C ILE A 62 -4.13 3.17 -1.33
N MET A 63 -3.40 4.27 -1.32
CA MET A 63 -3.45 5.30 -2.35
C MET A 63 -2.04 5.68 -2.80
N GLY A 64 -1.72 5.49 -4.08
CA GLY A 64 -0.43 5.91 -4.66
C GLY A 64 0.79 5.27 -4.00
N CYS A 65 0.69 4.04 -3.50
CA CYS A 65 1.80 3.38 -2.82
C CYS A 65 2.55 2.44 -3.77
N ASP A 66 3.87 2.42 -3.63
CA ASP A 66 4.77 1.68 -4.50
C ASP A 66 5.64 0.67 -3.72
N GLY A 67 6.10 -0.37 -4.40
CA GLY A 67 6.76 -1.46 -3.74
C GLY A 67 7.13 -2.63 -4.63
N ARG A 68 8.25 -3.28 -4.28
CA ARG A 68 8.62 -4.59 -4.85
C ARG A 68 8.14 -5.76 -3.99
N GLY A 69 7.48 -5.44 -2.89
CA GLY A 69 6.98 -6.39 -1.91
C GLY A 69 5.61 -6.96 -2.26
N ARG A 70 5.03 -7.73 -1.33
CA ARG A 70 3.62 -8.11 -1.41
C ARG A 70 2.74 -7.06 -0.74
N MET A 71 1.70 -6.64 -1.44
CA MET A 71 0.73 -5.65 -0.95
C MET A 71 -0.64 -6.31 -0.77
N SER A 72 -1.31 -6.03 0.34
CA SER A 72 -2.70 -6.46 0.57
C SER A 72 -3.56 -5.31 1.09
N ALA A 73 -4.69 -5.05 0.42
CA ALA A 73 -5.65 -4.09 0.93
C ALA A 73 -7.11 -4.41 0.63
N SER A 74 -8.03 -3.79 1.37
CA SER A 74 -9.44 -3.86 0.94
C SER A 74 -9.65 -3.01 -0.30
N THR A 75 -9.11 -1.78 -0.32
CA THR A 75 -9.25 -0.86 -1.45
C THR A 75 -7.90 -0.30 -1.87
N ILE A 76 -7.61 -0.29 -3.17
CA ILE A 76 -6.44 0.33 -3.77
C ILE A 76 -6.88 1.37 -4.80
N MET A 77 -6.36 2.59 -4.68
CA MET A 77 -6.62 3.71 -5.58
C MET A 77 -5.32 4.23 -6.17
N GLY A 78 -5.05 3.92 -7.45
CA GLY A 78 -3.83 4.29 -8.16
C GLY A 78 -2.58 3.66 -7.55
N TYR A 79 -2.03 2.61 -8.16
CA TYR A 79 -0.80 2.00 -7.68
C TYR A 79 0.16 1.62 -8.82
N GLY A 80 1.46 1.78 -8.58
CA GLY A 80 2.58 1.59 -9.51
C GLY A 80 3.58 0.52 -9.04
N SER A 81 3.13 -0.50 -8.29
CA SER A 81 4.03 -1.54 -7.76
C SER A 81 4.27 -2.66 -8.78
N PRO A 82 5.53 -2.95 -9.15
CA PRO A 82 5.88 -4.14 -9.94
C PRO A 82 5.81 -5.46 -9.14
N GLY A 83 5.28 -5.45 -7.91
CA GLY A 83 5.14 -6.63 -7.05
C GLY A 83 3.70 -7.13 -6.93
N ASP A 84 3.54 -8.32 -6.35
CA ASP A 84 2.24 -8.99 -6.22
C ASP A 84 1.29 -8.19 -5.33
N THR A 85 0.11 -7.86 -5.88
CA THR A 85 -0.90 -7.04 -5.21
C THR A 85 -2.20 -7.80 -5.08
N VAL A 86 -2.74 -7.85 -3.87
CA VAL A 86 -4.04 -8.46 -3.58
C VAL A 86 -4.97 -7.41 -3.01
N ALA A 87 -6.12 -7.20 -3.66
CA ALA A 87 -7.12 -6.27 -3.16
C ALA A 87 -8.54 -6.82 -3.24
N SER A 88 -9.47 -6.27 -2.46
CA SER A 88 -10.90 -6.51 -2.75
C SER A 88 -11.35 -5.62 -3.91
N MET A 89 -10.96 -4.35 -3.90
CA MET A 89 -11.30 -3.38 -4.94
C MET A 89 -10.07 -2.61 -5.40
N ILE A 90 -9.90 -2.47 -6.72
CA ILE A 90 -8.86 -1.64 -7.35
C ILE A 90 -9.51 -0.61 -8.25
N MET A 91 -9.13 0.65 -8.09
CA MET A 91 -9.53 1.78 -8.93
C MET A 91 -8.28 2.40 -9.56
N GLY A 92 -8.10 2.22 -10.86
CA GLY A 92 -6.92 2.70 -11.59
C GLY A 92 -5.69 1.83 -11.32
N CYS A 93 -5.28 1.02 -12.31
CA CYS A 93 -4.04 0.25 -12.24
C CYS A 93 -3.14 0.55 -13.45
N GLY A 94 -1.87 0.85 -13.17
CA GLY A 94 -0.82 1.12 -14.17
C GLY A 94 0.46 0.30 -13.94
N SER A 95 0.35 -0.87 -13.33
CA SER A 95 1.50 -1.68 -12.90
C SER A 95 1.71 -2.93 -13.76
N PRO A 96 2.97 -3.30 -14.08
CA PRO A 96 3.29 -4.53 -14.80
C PRO A 96 3.31 -5.79 -13.91
N GLY A 97 2.94 -5.70 -12.62
CA GLY A 97 2.99 -6.81 -11.67
C GLY A 97 1.69 -7.62 -11.60
N ASP A 98 1.77 -8.81 -10.98
CA ASP A 98 0.65 -9.72 -10.82
C ASP A 98 -0.38 -9.15 -9.83
N THR A 99 -1.63 -9.06 -10.26
CA THR A 99 -2.69 -8.42 -9.46
C THR A 99 -3.88 -9.35 -9.31
N VAL A 100 -4.32 -9.57 -8.07
CA VAL A 100 -5.55 -10.30 -7.77
C VAL A 100 -6.53 -9.36 -7.10
N ALA A 101 -7.70 -9.15 -7.71
CA ALA A 101 -8.75 -8.34 -7.11
C ALA A 101 -10.14 -8.93 -7.25
N SER A 102 -11.05 -8.66 -6.31
CA SER A 102 -12.46 -9.03 -6.52
C SER A 102 -13.09 -8.12 -7.57
N MET A 103 -12.83 -6.81 -7.49
CA MET A 103 -13.38 -5.81 -8.42
C MET A 103 -12.28 -4.87 -8.92
N ILE A 104 -12.25 -4.63 -10.22
CA ILE A 104 -11.34 -3.66 -10.87
C ILE A 104 -12.14 -2.64 -11.66
N MET A 105 -11.89 -1.37 -11.42
CA MET A 105 -12.42 -0.25 -12.18
C MET A 105 -11.29 0.50 -12.87
N GLY A 106 -11.31 0.53 -14.19
CA GLY A 106 -10.41 1.40 -14.95
C GLY A 106 -8.98 0.91 -15.03
N CYS A 107 -8.75 -0.18 -15.75
CA CYS A 107 -7.44 -0.81 -15.86
C CYS A 107 -6.86 -0.66 -17.27
N GLY A 108 -5.60 -0.25 -17.38
CA GLY A 108 -4.83 -0.20 -18.63
C GLY A 108 -3.48 -0.93 -18.50
N SER A 109 -3.36 -1.86 -17.55
CA SER A 109 -2.09 -2.50 -17.22
C SER A 109 -1.78 -3.72 -18.09
N PRO A 110 -0.50 -3.89 -18.52
CA PRO A 110 -0.05 -5.05 -19.30
C PRO A 110 0.29 -6.29 -18.46
N GLY A 111 0.10 -6.27 -17.12
CA GLY A 111 0.43 -7.38 -16.22
C GLY A 111 -0.69 -8.43 -16.07
N ASP A 112 -0.35 -9.60 -15.52
CA ASP A 112 -1.29 -10.69 -15.28
C ASP A 112 -2.27 -10.33 -14.17
N THR A 113 -3.48 -9.92 -14.57
CA THR A 113 -4.52 -9.44 -13.66
C THR A 113 -5.67 -10.45 -13.58
N VAL A 114 -5.92 -10.98 -12.39
CA VAL A 114 -7.06 -11.86 -12.11
C VAL A 114 -8.11 -11.07 -11.33
N ALA A 115 -9.29 -10.89 -11.91
CA ALA A 115 -10.41 -10.31 -11.19
C ALA A 115 -11.76 -10.95 -11.44
N SER A 116 -12.59 -10.97 -10.40
CA SER A 116 -13.97 -11.47 -10.49
C SER A 116 -14.88 -10.53 -11.28
N THR A 117 -14.61 -9.23 -11.26
CA THR A 117 -15.37 -8.22 -12.01
C THR A 117 -14.44 -7.12 -12.49
N ILE A 118 -14.48 -6.81 -13.79
CA ILE A 118 -13.69 -5.74 -14.42
C ILE A 118 -14.64 -4.76 -15.10
N MET A 119 -14.54 -3.47 -14.75
CA MET A 119 -15.28 -2.37 -15.38
C MET A 119 -14.27 -1.40 -16.01
N PRO A 120 -14.16 -1.34 -17.34
CA PRO A 120 -13.28 -0.36 -18.00
C PRO A 120 -13.79 1.08 -17.77
N TRP A 121 -12.90 2.09 -17.85
CA TRP A 121 -13.37 3.48 -17.99
C TRP A 121 -14.10 3.58 -19.34
N ALA A 122 -15.31 4.14 -19.32
CA ALA A 122 -16.08 4.44 -20.52
C ALA A 122 -15.51 5.65 -21.27
#